data_AF-A0A9X1YES1-F1
#
_entry.id   AF-A0A9X1YES1-F1
#
_cell.length_a   1.000
_cell.length_b   1.000
_cell.length_c   1.000
_cell.angle_alpha   90.00
_cell.angle_beta   90.00
_cell.angle_gamma   90.00
#
_symmetry.space_group_name_H-M   'P 1'
#
loop_
_entity.id
_entity.type
_entity.pdbx_description
1 polymer ?
#
loop_
_entity_poly.entity_id
_entity_poly.type
_entity_poly.pdbx_seq_one_letter_code
_entity_poly.pdbx_strand_id
1 'polypeptide(L)'
;MPDDGDARLESLLEARKAALLDAVLAADGKVDRDELADCEALSKTLALIREPRRPRRMVHVLIVAAVALVLASLALIRLPSVRIGLHAKATQAAIVTSQAVTLARHFEVRWITIEGQALTQVAPDQEAPTTFAARVVRLESTGDAAGAHLEVQLPDVPAGSQVVVDASFGDGSIGLTVCGLDEPLALQATGPVRIVSNSELVLRPAQRARIVVAPVEATTGTVGKAPGSACPAERALTLRMAPVAAAIELQPNLPVTDLRLYADERMPDGTLEVQSTLLEGKLQFGLAKSPARTLQKNELLGLESASGRMRTLRVAPSAVSLDFDGKARDVQIGPSYARQSLTPRLLEWWLSQDLLLLTWSSGLAILGVLLGVWRWMDGSK
;
A
#
# COMPACT_ATOMS: atom_id res chain seq x y z
N MET A 1 17.03 53.83 14.05
CA MET A 1 17.48 55.23 14.15
C MET A 1 16.94 55.95 12.93
N PRO A 2 16.15 57.02 13.08
CA PRO A 2 15.82 57.88 11.94
C PRO A 2 17.14 58.32 11.28
N ASP A 3 17.20 58.28 9.95
CA ASP A 3 18.42 58.61 9.21
C ASP A 3 18.80 60.06 9.54
N ASP A 4 20.02 60.29 10.04
CA ASP A 4 20.55 61.62 10.39
C ASP A 4 20.45 62.62 9.21
N GLY A 5 20.30 62.10 7.99
CA GLY A 5 20.04 62.85 6.77
C GLY A 5 18.67 63.54 6.75
N ASP A 6 17.61 62.88 7.22
CA ASP A 6 16.24 63.43 7.16
C ASP A 6 16.10 64.61 8.11
N ALA A 7 16.63 64.47 9.33
CA ALA A 7 16.64 65.55 10.32
C ALA A 7 17.45 66.76 9.85
N ARG A 8 18.55 66.54 9.10
CA ARG A 8 19.34 67.61 8.49
C ARG A 8 18.62 68.29 7.33
N LEU A 9 17.92 67.53 6.48
CA LEU A 9 17.12 68.09 5.39
C LEU A 9 15.94 68.92 5.91
N GLU A 10 15.29 68.45 6.98
CA GLU A 10 14.20 69.19 7.64
C GLU A 10 14.70 70.48 8.28
N SER A 11 15.82 70.43 9.01
CA SER A 11 16.39 71.63 9.62
C SER A 11 16.87 72.64 8.58
N LEU A 12 17.42 72.18 7.44
CA LEU A 12 17.77 73.04 6.31
C LEU A 12 16.54 73.67 5.64
N LEU A 13 15.46 72.91 5.46
CA LEU A 13 14.20 73.43 4.91
C LEU A 13 13.60 74.51 5.83
N GLU A 14 13.52 74.23 7.14
CA GLU A 14 12.96 75.18 8.12
C GLU A 14 13.83 76.43 8.27
N ALA A 15 15.16 76.28 8.30
CA ALA A 15 16.08 77.42 8.31
C ALA A 15 15.93 78.29 7.06
N ARG A 16 15.74 77.67 5.88
CA ARG A 16 15.62 78.40 4.61
C ARG A 16 14.25 79.07 4.45
N LYS A 17 13.17 78.44 4.93
CA LYS A 17 11.85 79.09 5.03
C LYS A 17 11.88 80.31 5.96
N ALA A 18 12.53 80.18 7.11
CA ALA A 18 12.66 81.28 8.07
C ALA A 18 13.44 82.46 7.45
N ALA A 19 14.59 82.18 6.82
CA ALA A 19 15.39 83.19 6.13
C ALA A 19 14.60 83.89 5.01
N LEU A 20 13.81 83.14 4.25
CA LEU A 20 12.98 83.68 3.17
C LEU A 20 11.82 84.53 3.72
N LEU A 21 11.21 84.14 4.84
CA LEU A 21 10.19 84.94 5.53
C LEU A 21 10.76 86.29 6.00
N ASP A 22 11.94 86.26 6.62
CA ASP A 22 12.63 87.48 7.11
C ASP A 22 13.02 88.41 5.95
N ALA A 23 13.50 87.85 4.84
CA ALA A 23 13.82 88.62 3.63
C ALA A 23 12.60 89.30 3.03
N VAL A 24 11.44 88.61 3.01
CA VAL A 24 10.18 89.15 2.50
C VAL A 24 9.63 90.26 3.38
N LEU A 25 9.75 90.13 4.70
CA LEU A 25 9.37 91.18 5.66
C LEU A 25 10.26 92.42 5.51
N ALA A 26 11.56 92.24 5.25
CA ALA A 26 12.49 93.35 5.04
C ALA A 26 12.33 94.05 3.68
N ALA A 27 11.88 93.33 2.66
CA ALA A 27 11.72 93.82 1.28
C ALA A 27 10.29 94.28 0.94
N ASP A 28 9.47 94.59 1.96
CA ASP A 28 8.09 95.09 1.82
C ASP A 28 7.21 94.17 0.94
N GLY A 29 7.36 92.86 1.13
CA GLY A 29 6.54 91.84 0.46
C GLY A 29 7.03 91.39 -0.92
N LYS A 30 8.18 91.88 -1.42
CA LYS A 30 8.79 91.36 -2.66
C LYS A 30 9.59 90.08 -2.37
N VAL A 31 9.16 88.98 -2.97
CA VAL A 31 9.80 87.66 -2.86
C VAL A 31 10.65 87.41 -4.10
N ASP A 32 11.88 86.95 -3.94
CA ASP A 32 12.69 86.46 -5.07
C ASP A 32 12.14 85.12 -5.57
N ARG A 33 11.88 85.03 -6.87
CA ARG A 33 11.28 83.84 -7.49
C ARG A 33 12.21 82.65 -7.45
N ASP A 34 13.52 82.88 -7.53
CA ASP A 34 14.52 81.81 -7.57
C ASP A 34 14.63 81.14 -6.19
N GLU A 35 14.59 81.92 -5.11
CA GLU A 35 14.60 81.39 -3.74
C GLU A 35 13.31 80.62 -3.39
N LEU A 36 12.17 81.08 -3.90
CA LEU A 36 10.90 80.38 -3.75
C LEU A 36 10.92 79.03 -4.49
N ALA A 37 11.46 79.00 -5.71
CA ALA A 37 11.60 77.78 -6.50
C ALA A 37 12.54 76.76 -5.82
N ASP A 38 13.63 77.23 -5.22
CA ASP A 38 14.55 76.40 -4.42
C ASP A 38 13.86 75.78 -3.19
N CYS A 39 13.05 76.56 -2.47
CA CYS A 39 12.28 76.04 -1.34
C CYS A 39 11.22 75.02 -1.80
N GLU A 40 10.56 75.26 -2.93
CA GLU A 40 9.59 74.32 -3.50
C GLU A 40 10.28 73.02 -3.94
N ALA A 41 11.45 73.10 -4.58
CA ALA A 41 12.25 71.95 -4.97
C ALA A 41 12.70 71.12 -3.76
N LEU A 42 13.20 71.76 -2.71
CA LEU A 42 13.55 71.09 -1.44
C LEU A 42 12.35 70.41 -0.80
N SER A 43 11.18 71.07 -0.77
CA SER A 43 9.95 70.49 -0.23
C SER A 43 9.47 69.26 -1.01
N LYS A 44 9.56 69.29 -2.35
CA LYS A 44 9.22 68.16 -3.23
C LYS A 44 10.19 67.00 -3.02
N THR A 45 11.47 67.29 -2.84
CA THR A 45 12.50 66.27 -2.58
C THR A 45 12.26 65.59 -1.23
N LEU A 46 11.93 66.37 -0.19
CA LEU A 46 11.60 65.85 1.14
C LEU A 46 10.31 65.04 1.13
N ALA A 47 9.31 65.43 0.34
CA ALA A 47 8.08 64.65 0.13
C ALA A 47 8.35 63.30 -0.54
N LEU A 48 9.23 63.25 -1.55
CA LEU A 48 9.65 62.01 -2.23
C LEU A 48 10.44 61.06 -1.29
N ILE A 49 11.23 61.61 -0.37
CA ILE A 49 11.98 60.82 0.62
C ILE A 49 11.05 60.31 1.73
N ARG A 50 10.09 61.14 2.17
CA ARG A 50 9.09 60.80 3.20
C ARG A 50 7.98 59.89 2.70
N GLU A 51 7.80 59.71 1.39
CA GLU A 51 6.89 58.69 0.88
C GLU A 51 7.33 57.34 1.47
N PRO A 52 6.55 56.74 2.38
CA PRO A 52 6.95 55.50 3.01
C PRO A 52 7.09 54.50 1.88
N ARG A 53 8.32 54.01 1.65
CA ARG A 53 8.59 52.91 0.73
C ARG A 53 7.66 51.77 1.15
N ARG A 54 6.48 51.70 0.54
CA ARG A 54 5.43 50.77 0.94
C ARG A 54 6.08 49.38 0.92
N PRO A 55 5.83 48.52 1.92
CA PRO A 55 6.47 47.21 2.04
C PRO A 55 6.00 46.20 0.98
N ARG A 56 5.72 46.66 -0.25
CA ARG A 56 5.41 45.84 -1.43
C ARG A 56 6.45 44.72 -1.61
N ARG A 57 7.73 44.95 -1.31
CA ARG A 57 8.76 43.91 -1.39
C ARG A 57 8.56 42.78 -0.36
N MET A 58 8.13 43.07 0.87
CA MET A 58 7.89 42.02 1.88
C MET A 58 6.72 41.11 1.50
N VAL A 59 5.68 41.66 0.87
CA VAL A 59 4.53 40.86 0.41
C VAL A 59 4.97 39.80 -0.61
N HIS A 60 5.83 40.17 -1.56
CA HIS A 60 6.33 39.21 -2.56
C HIS A 60 7.20 38.11 -1.92
N VAL A 61 8.06 38.48 -0.96
CA VAL A 61 8.90 37.51 -0.24
C VAL A 61 8.04 36.53 0.56
N LEU A 62 7.01 37.01 1.25
CA LEU A 62 6.08 36.16 2.01
C LEU A 62 5.31 35.20 1.10
N ILE A 63 4.86 35.65 -0.07
CA ILE A 63 4.19 34.78 -1.05
C ILE A 63 5.12 33.68 -1.54
N VAL A 64 6.35 34.01 -1.93
CA VAL A 64 7.33 33.02 -2.41
C VAL A 64 7.67 32.02 -1.31
N ALA A 65 7.91 32.49 -0.07
CA ALA A 65 8.18 31.63 1.07
C ALA A 65 7.00 30.69 1.38
N ALA A 66 5.77 31.20 1.33
CA ALA A 66 4.57 30.39 1.54
C ALA A 66 4.41 29.31 0.45
N VAL A 67 4.60 29.66 -0.82
CA VAL A 67 4.55 28.68 -1.93
C VAL A 67 5.64 27.61 -1.78
N ALA A 68 6.87 28.01 -1.46
CA ALA A 68 7.96 27.08 -1.22
C ALA A 68 7.66 26.14 -0.04
N LEU A 69 7.08 26.66 1.05
CA LEU A 69 6.68 25.86 2.21
C LEU A 69 5.59 24.86 1.86
N VAL A 70 4.59 25.26 1.06
CA VAL A 70 3.52 24.36 0.58
C VAL A 70 4.11 23.25 -0.30
N LEU A 71 4.97 23.59 -1.25
CA LEU A 71 5.62 22.59 -2.12
C LEU A 71 6.51 21.62 -1.33
N ALA A 72 7.29 22.14 -0.37
CA ALA A 72 8.09 21.31 0.52
C ALA A 72 7.22 20.38 1.38
N SER A 73 6.08 20.87 1.88
CA SER A 73 5.13 20.05 2.65
C SER A 73 4.54 18.94 1.78
N LEU A 74 4.11 19.25 0.55
CA LEU A 74 3.59 18.25 -0.40
C LEU A 74 4.67 17.21 -0.82
N ALA A 75 5.94 17.60 -0.83
CA ALA A 75 7.06 16.69 -1.10
C ALA A 75 7.37 15.72 0.06
N LEU A 76 6.89 16.02 1.28
CA LEU A 76 7.10 15.19 2.47
C LEU A 76 5.90 14.29 2.78
N ILE A 77 4.68 14.69 2.37
CA ILE A 77 3.46 13.91 2.59
C ILE A 77 3.43 12.70 1.65
N ARG A 78 3.32 11.49 2.21
CA ARG A 78 3.08 10.25 1.46
C ARG A 78 1.59 10.08 1.16
N LEU A 79 1.27 9.40 0.07
CA LEU A 79 -0.11 9.01 -0.19
C LEU A 79 -0.61 8.02 0.88
N PRO A 80 -1.87 8.13 1.31
CA PRO A 80 -2.45 7.22 2.30
C PRO A 80 -2.67 5.82 1.74
N SER A 81 -2.85 5.69 0.43
CA SER A 81 -2.93 4.40 -0.27
C SER A 81 -2.58 4.59 -1.74
N VAL A 82 -1.90 3.62 -2.34
CA VAL A 82 -1.60 3.57 -3.78
C VAL A 82 -2.24 2.34 -4.41
N ARG A 83 -2.79 2.49 -5.61
CA ARG A 83 -3.26 1.34 -6.39
C ARG A 83 -2.07 0.61 -6.99
N ILE A 84 -2.03 -0.70 -6.86
CA ILE A 84 -0.97 -1.56 -7.40
C ILE A 84 -1.56 -2.68 -8.24
N GLY A 85 -0.90 -2.98 -9.35
CA GLY A 85 -0.99 -4.25 -10.07
C GLY A 85 0.28 -5.04 -9.82
N LEU A 86 0.17 -6.29 -9.41
CA LEU A 86 1.30 -7.17 -9.11
C LEU A 86 1.13 -8.48 -9.86
N HIS A 87 2.07 -8.76 -10.76
CA HIS A 87 2.23 -10.07 -11.37
C HIS A 87 3.48 -10.71 -10.75
N ALA A 88 3.33 -11.80 -10.01
CA ALA A 88 4.45 -12.40 -9.31
C ALA A 88 4.45 -13.92 -9.44
N LYS A 89 5.65 -14.51 -9.42
CA LYS A 89 5.88 -15.91 -9.13
C LYS A 89 6.62 -16.01 -7.82
N ALA A 90 6.13 -16.85 -6.92
CA ALA A 90 6.71 -17.08 -5.60
C ALA A 90 6.72 -18.58 -5.29
N THR A 91 7.51 -19.03 -4.33
CA THR A 91 7.41 -20.39 -3.79
C THR A 91 6.23 -20.54 -2.84
N GLN A 92 5.84 -19.45 -2.18
CA GLN A 92 4.72 -19.42 -1.24
C GLN A 92 4.02 -18.06 -1.32
N ALA A 93 2.69 -18.05 -1.15
CA ALA A 93 1.90 -16.83 -1.03
C ALA A 93 0.86 -16.99 0.07
N ALA A 94 0.72 -15.97 0.93
CA ALA A 94 -0.31 -15.91 1.95
C ALA A 94 -1.28 -14.76 1.67
N ILE A 95 -2.57 -15.02 1.86
CA ILE A 95 -3.66 -14.06 1.70
C ILE A 95 -4.65 -14.21 2.84
N VAL A 96 -5.38 -13.14 3.15
CA VAL A 96 -6.55 -13.19 4.03
C VAL A 96 -7.80 -12.95 3.21
N THR A 97 -8.78 -13.85 3.28
CA THR A 97 -10.04 -13.72 2.54
C THR A 97 -10.85 -12.54 3.09
N SER A 98 -11.38 -11.67 2.23
CA SER A 98 -12.21 -10.54 2.69
C SER A 98 -13.69 -10.88 2.86
N GLN A 99 -14.14 -11.96 2.22
CA GLN A 99 -15.49 -12.50 2.29
C GLN A 99 -15.41 -14.03 2.23
N ALA A 100 -16.52 -14.73 2.47
CA ALA A 100 -16.58 -16.17 2.27
C ALA A 100 -16.36 -16.51 0.78
N VAL A 101 -15.45 -17.44 0.49
CA VAL A 101 -15.02 -17.77 -0.88
C VAL A 101 -14.78 -19.26 -1.07
N THR A 102 -15.18 -19.79 -2.22
CA THR A 102 -14.80 -21.13 -2.66
C THR A 102 -13.41 -21.06 -3.29
N LEU A 103 -12.37 -21.60 -2.62
CA LEU A 103 -11.00 -21.54 -3.15
C LEU A 103 -10.85 -22.28 -4.49
N ALA A 104 -11.40 -23.48 -4.57
CA ALA A 104 -11.47 -24.28 -5.79
C ALA A 104 -12.72 -25.16 -5.72
N ARG A 105 -13.47 -25.26 -6.84
CA ARG A 105 -14.69 -26.07 -6.88
C ARG A 105 -14.39 -27.57 -6.90
N HIS A 106 -13.40 -27.95 -7.68
CA HIS A 106 -12.90 -29.30 -7.81
C HIS A 106 -11.44 -29.22 -8.24
N PHE A 107 -10.61 -30.14 -7.76
CA PHE A 107 -9.29 -30.35 -8.30
C PHE A 107 -8.94 -31.83 -8.25
N GLU A 108 -8.20 -32.27 -9.26
CA GLU A 108 -7.77 -33.64 -9.42
C GLU A 108 -6.37 -33.83 -8.83
N VAL A 109 -6.27 -34.75 -7.88
CA VAL A 109 -5.00 -35.08 -7.19
C VAL A 109 -4.74 -36.57 -7.23
N ARG A 110 -3.47 -36.95 -7.20
CA ARG A 110 -3.05 -38.36 -7.06
C ARG A 110 -3.17 -38.81 -5.60
N TRP A 111 -2.82 -37.92 -4.70
CA TRP A 111 -2.95 -38.09 -3.26
C TRP A 111 -3.13 -36.73 -2.59
N ILE A 112 -3.75 -36.75 -1.41
CA ILE A 112 -3.87 -35.61 -0.51
C ILE A 112 -3.59 -36.08 0.91
N THR A 113 -2.68 -35.39 1.58
CA THR A 113 -2.35 -35.55 3.00
C THR A 113 -2.96 -34.36 3.73
N ILE A 114 -3.81 -34.68 4.69
CA ILE A 114 -4.48 -33.74 5.57
C ILE A 114 -3.71 -33.77 6.88
N GLU A 115 -3.06 -32.66 7.20
CA GLU A 115 -2.29 -32.45 8.40
C GLU A 115 -2.94 -31.33 9.21
N GLY A 116 -3.05 -31.52 10.52
CA GLY A 116 -3.64 -30.52 11.41
C GLY A 116 -4.99 -30.92 11.97
N GLN A 117 -5.15 -30.54 13.24
CA GLN A 117 -6.31 -30.55 14.14
C GLN A 117 -7.15 -31.85 14.31
N ALA A 118 -7.55 -32.08 15.57
CA ALA A 118 -7.94 -33.35 16.16
C ALA A 118 -9.34 -33.81 15.76
N LEU A 119 -9.46 -35.13 15.54
CA LEU A 119 -10.63 -35.85 15.04
C LEU A 119 -10.90 -35.62 13.55
N THR A 120 -10.52 -36.64 12.79
CA THR A 120 -11.03 -36.87 11.45
C THR A 120 -12.18 -37.85 11.57
N GLN A 121 -13.42 -37.40 11.32
CA GLN A 121 -14.50 -38.34 11.05
C GLN A 121 -14.44 -38.70 9.57
N VAL A 122 -14.30 -39.99 9.29
CA VAL A 122 -14.31 -40.49 7.92
C VAL A 122 -15.55 -41.34 7.75
N ALA A 123 -16.41 -40.92 6.83
CA ALA A 123 -17.56 -41.69 6.38
C ALA A 123 -17.28 -42.18 4.95
N PRO A 124 -16.70 -43.39 4.79
CA PRO A 124 -16.70 -44.07 3.50
C PRO A 124 -18.15 -44.48 3.16
N ASP A 125 -18.47 -44.49 1.86
CA ASP A 125 -19.80 -44.82 1.30
C ASP A 125 -20.72 -45.69 2.18
N GLN A 126 -21.90 -45.15 2.54
CA GLN A 126 -23.00 -45.82 3.26
C GLN A 126 -22.67 -46.54 4.59
N GLU A 127 -21.42 -46.51 5.05
CA GLU A 127 -21.01 -47.03 6.35
C GLU A 127 -21.16 -45.98 7.45
N ALA A 128 -21.34 -46.43 8.69
CA ALA A 128 -21.39 -45.52 9.83
C ALA A 128 -20.08 -44.72 9.91
N PRO A 129 -20.13 -43.41 10.22
CA PRO A 129 -18.94 -42.57 10.30
C PRO A 129 -17.96 -43.16 11.30
N THR A 130 -16.78 -43.54 10.83
CA THR A 130 -15.72 -44.04 11.70
C THR A 130 -14.96 -42.84 12.22
N THR A 131 -15.05 -42.61 13.52
CA THR A 131 -14.32 -41.53 14.18
C THR A 131 -12.97 -42.05 14.62
N PHE A 132 -11.89 -41.43 14.17
CA PHE A 132 -10.56 -41.76 14.68
C PHE A 132 -9.73 -40.49 14.92
N ALA A 133 -8.90 -40.56 15.94
CA ALA A 133 -7.99 -39.49 16.32
C ALA A 133 -6.68 -39.64 15.54
N ALA A 134 -6.67 -39.22 14.28
CA ALA A 134 -5.44 -39.10 13.50
C ALA A 134 -4.98 -37.64 13.46
N ARG A 135 -3.66 -37.43 13.51
CA ARG A 135 -3.05 -36.12 13.23
C ARG A 135 -2.75 -35.92 11.74
N VAL A 136 -2.58 -37.03 11.03
CA VAL A 136 -2.25 -37.07 9.62
C VAL A 136 -3.11 -38.14 8.97
N VAL A 137 -3.87 -37.73 7.95
CA VAL A 137 -4.69 -38.62 7.13
C VAL A 137 -4.29 -38.45 5.68
N ARG A 138 -3.88 -39.53 5.03
CA ARG A 138 -3.49 -39.55 3.64
C ARG A 138 -4.52 -40.31 2.82
N LEU A 139 -5.02 -39.67 1.78
CA LEU A 139 -5.88 -40.26 0.77
C LEU A 139 -5.04 -40.51 -0.47
N GLU A 140 -5.09 -41.73 -0.98
CA GLU A 140 -4.38 -42.14 -2.19
C GLU A 140 -5.36 -42.75 -3.17
N SER A 141 -5.19 -42.46 -4.46
CA SER A 141 -5.94 -43.19 -5.49
C SER A 141 -5.36 -44.60 -5.64
N THR A 142 -6.23 -45.62 -5.63
CA THR A 142 -5.85 -47.04 -5.86
C THR A 142 -6.06 -47.49 -7.31
N GLY A 143 -6.36 -46.56 -8.23
CA GLY A 143 -6.51 -46.90 -9.64
C GLY A 143 -5.18 -47.32 -10.28
N ASP A 144 -5.26 -47.97 -11.44
CA ASP A 144 -4.07 -48.25 -12.25
C ASP A 144 -3.37 -46.93 -12.65
N ALA A 145 -2.04 -46.95 -12.70
CA ALA A 145 -1.15 -45.78 -12.71
C ALA A 145 -1.42 -44.71 -13.78
N ALA A 146 -2.17 -45.03 -14.83
CA ALA A 146 -2.51 -44.09 -15.90
C ALA A 146 -3.82 -43.30 -15.66
N GLY A 147 -4.67 -43.72 -14.71
CA GLY A 147 -5.99 -43.11 -14.47
C GLY A 147 -6.36 -42.85 -13.00
N ALA A 148 -5.44 -43.12 -12.07
CA ALA A 148 -5.65 -42.97 -10.64
C ALA A 148 -5.68 -41.49 -10.21
N HIS A 149 -6.88 -40.90 -10.15
CA HIS A 149 -7.10 -39.55 -9.63
C HIS A 149 -8.19 -39.55 -8.56
N LEU A 150 -8.12 -38.56 -7.69
CA LEU A 150 -9.10 -38.21 -6.67
C LEU A 150 -9.64 -36.83 -7.04
N GLU A 151 -10.94 -36.72 -7.19
CA GLU A 151 -11.59 -35.41 -7.25
C GLU A 151 -11.83 -34.95 -5.82
N VAL A 152 -11.21 -33.83 -5.44
CA VAL A 152 -11.35 -33.24 -4.11
C VAL A 152 -12.16 -31.95 -4.22
N GLN A 153 -13.21 -31.86 -3.38
CA GLN A 153 -13.99 -30.65 -3.20
C GLN A 153 -13.67 -30.02 -1.84
N LEU A 154 -13.24 -28.75 -1.87
CA LEU A 154 -13.08 -27.92 -0.68
C LEU A 154 -14.39 -27.17 -0.42
N PRO A 155 -14.82 -27.04 0.85
CA PRO A 155 -15.93 -26.16 1.19
C PRO A 155 -15.48 -24.70 1.14
N ASP A 156 -16.45 -23.79 1.31
CA ASP A 156 -16.19 -22.36 1.33
C ASP A 156 -15.33 -21.99 2.54
N VAL A 157 -14.33 -21.16 2.29
CA VAL A 157 -13.45 -20.62 3.32
C VAL A 157 -14.10 -19.34 3.87
N PRO A 158 -14.31 -19.21 5.20
CA PRO A 158 -14.99 -18.06 5.77
C PRO A 158 -14.17 -16.78 5.62
N ALA A 159 -14.82 -15.64 5.73
CA ALA A 159 -14.17 -14.33 5.70
C ALA A 159 -13.16 -14.18 6.85
N GLY A 160 -12.03 -13.52 6.60
CA GLY A 160 -10.97 -13.30 7.58
C GLY A 160 -10.08 -14.52 7.82
N SER A 161 -10.26 -15.60 7.05
CA SER A 161 -9.38 -16.76 7.09
C SER A 161 -8.08 -16.46 6.36
N GLN A 162 -6.96 -16.90 6.94
CA GLN A 162 -5.68 -16.84 6.26
C GLN A 162 -5.51 -18.11 5.43
N VAL A 163 -5.17 -17.94 4.15
CA VAL A 163 -4.89 -19.02 3.21
C VAL A 163 -3.45 -18.87 2.76
N VAL A 164 -2.64 -19.89 3.02
CA VAL A 164 -1.24 -19.98 2.59
C VAL A 164 -1.14 -21.07 1.53
N VAL A 165 -0.60 -20.71 0.38
CA VAL A 165 -0.31 -21.64 -0.71
C VAL A 165 1.18 -21.81 -0.80
N ASP A 166 1.65 -23.05 -0.84
CA ASP A 166 3.07 -23.41 -0.78
C ASP A 166 3.44 -24.40 -1.89
N ALA A 167 4.51 -24.12 -2.62
CA ALA A 167 5.09 -24.95 -3.68
C ALA A 167 6.59 -25.22 -3.42
N SER A 168 7.05 -25.07 -2.18
CA SER A 168 8.47 -25.20 -1.81
C SER A 168 8.93 -26.63 -1.51
N PHE A 169 8.05 -27.63 -1.54
CA PHE A 169 8.34 -29.00 -1.09
C PHE A 169 9.37 -29.76 -1.96
N GLY A 170 9.56 -29.36 -3.22
CA GLY A 170 10.56 -29.94 -4.13
C GLY A 170 10.27 -31.37 -4.64
N ASP A 171 9.27 -32.06 -4.09
CA ASP A 171 8.85 -33.42 -4.47
C ASP A 171 7.69 -33.43 -5.48
N GLY A 172 7.33 -32.27 -6.00
CA GLY A 172 6.21 -32.09 -6.90
C GLY A 172 4.85 -31.92 -6.21
N SER A 173 4.81 -31.95 -4.87
CA SER A 173 3.60 -31.64 -4.12
C SER A 173 3.43 -30.15 -3.88
N ILE A 174 2.19 -29.75 -3.61
CA ILE A 174 1.80 -28.41 -3.24
C ILE A 174 1.07 -28.46 -1.89
N GLY A 175 1.13 -27.38 -1.14
CA GLY A 175 0.50 -27.21 0.15
C GLY A 175 -0.55 -26.10 0.10
N LEU A 176 -1.68 -26.34 0.75
CA LEU A 176 -2.72 -25.36 1.00
C LEU A 176 -3.01 -25.37 2.50
N THR A 177 -2.61 -24.32 3.20
CA THR A 177 -2.87 -24.15 4.62
C THR A 177 -3.99 -23.15 4.82
N VAL A 178 -5.02 -23.51 5.58
CA VAL A 178 -6.13 -22.63 5.94
C VAL A 178 -6.16 -22.44 7.45
N CYS A 179 -6.27 -21.19 7.88
CA CYS A 179 -6.20 -20.81 9.28
C CYS A 179 -7.38 -19.92 9.67
N GLY A 180 -7.83 -20.07 10.91
CA GLY A 180 -9.02 -19.37 11.41
C GLY A 180 -10.33 -20.04 11.00
N LEU A 181 -10.31 -21.37 10.88
CA LEU A 181 -11.52 -22.16 10.72
C LEU A 181 -12.20 -22.30 12.10
N ASP A 182 -13.36 -21.66 12.24
CA ASP A 182 -14.20 -21.81 13.44
C ASP A 182 -15.16 -23.01 13.31
N GLU A 183 -15.40 -23.47 12.07
CA GLU A 183 -16.28 -24.60 11.76
C GLU A 183 -15.49 -25.79 11.17
N PRO A 184 -15.97 -27.03 11.39
CA PRO A 184 -15.36 -28.22 10.80
C PRO A 184 -15.34 -28.17 9.27
N LEU A 185 -14.19 -28.47 8.68
CA LEU A 185 -14.02 -28.54 7.23
C LEU A 185 -14.43 -29.93 6.73
N ALA A 186 -15.48 -30.00 5.90
CA ALA A 186 -15.88 -31.23 5.23
C ALA A 186 -15.23 -31.32 3.84
N LEU A 187 -14.23 -32.17 3.71
CA LEU A 187 -13.61 -32.54 2.45
C LEU A 187 -14.38 -33.72 1.83
N GLN A 188 -14.69 -33.62 0.54
CA GLN A 188 -15.25 -34.74 -0.21
C GLN A 188 -14.23 -35.21 -1.23
N ALA A 189 -13.88 -36.49 -1.17
CA ALA A 189 -13.02 -37.15 -2.14
C ALA A 189 -13.85 -38.18 -2.92
N THR A 190 -13.82 -38.10 -4.24
CA THR A 190 -14.49 -39.04 -5.15
C THR A 190 -13.43 -39.77 -5.99
N GLY A 191 -13.55 -41.09 -6.10
CA GLY A 191 -12.63 -41.96 -6.83
C GLY A 191 -12.30 -43.24 -6.02
N PRO A 192 -11.48 -44.16 -6.56
CA PRO A 192 -11.01 -45.32 -5.81
C PRO A 192 -10.04 -44.88 -4.72
N VAL A 193 -10.54 -44.58 -3.52
CA VAL A 193 -9.76 -43.94 -2.44
C VAL A 193 -9.29 -44.97 -1.42
N ARG A 194 -7.98 -45.01 -1.17
CA ARG A 194 -7.41 -45.66 0.02
C ARG A 194 -7.08 -44.60 1.05
N ILE A 195 -7.51 -44.85 2.28
CA ILE A 195 -7.29 -43.96 3.42
C ILE A 195 -6.22 -44.59 4.30
N VAL A 196 -5.11 -43.88 4.46
CA VAL A 196 -3.97 -44.30 5.27
C VAL A 196 -3.82 -43.29 6.41
N SER A 197 -3.90 -43.77 7.64
CA SER A 197 -3.58 -42.98 8.83
C SER A 197 -2.24 -43.42 9.42
N ASN A 198 -1.58 -42.50 10.12
CA ASN A 198 -0.41 -42.82 10.94
C ASN A 198 -0.69 -43.87 12.04
N SER A 199 -1.96 -44.17 12.33
CA SER A 199 -2.39 -45.17 13.33
C SER A 199 -2.59 -46.58 12.77
N GLU A 200 -1.98 -46.94 11.62
CA GLU A 200 -2.17 -48.21 10.89
C GLU A 200 -3.61 -48.50 10.41
N LEU A 201 -4.56 -47.57 10.58
CA LEU A 201 -5.89 -47.73 10.04
C LEU A 201 -5.86 -47.55 8.52
N VAL A 202 -6.00 -48.68 7.81
CA VAL A 202 -6.23 -48.72 6.37
C VAL A 202 -7.70 -49.05 6.15
N LEU A 203 -8.50 -48.04 5.81
CA LEU A 203 -9.89 -48.28 5.39
C LEU A 203 -9.89 -48.85 3.96
N ARG A 204 -10.85 -49.73 3.69
CA ARG A 204 -11.01 -50.37 2.37
C ARG A 204 -11.26 -49.33 1.28
N PRO A 205 -10.90 -49.63 0.02
CA PRO A 205 -11.18 -48.75 -1.10
C PRO A 205 -12.69 -48.46 -1.18
N ALA A 206 -13.04 -47.18 -1.07
CA ALA A 206 -14.39 -46.66 -1.28
C ALA A 206 -14.42 -45.86 -2.59
N GLN A 207 -15.62 -45.68 -3.17
CA GLN A 207 -15.80 -44.82 -4.36
C GLN A 207 -15.96 -43.35 -3.94
N ARG A 208 -16.46 -43.11 -2.73
CA ARG A 208 -16.53 -41.79 -2.11
C ARG A 208 -16.12 -41.87 -0.65
N ALA A 209 -15.36 -40.86 -0.23
CA ALA A 209 -15.00 -40.64 1.15
C ALA A 209 -15.35 -39.21 1.54
N ARG A 210 -16.22 -39.06 2.54
CA ARG A 210 -16.44 -37.77 3.20
C ARG A 210 -15.58 -37.72 4.45
N ILE A 211 -14.77 -36.69 4.53
CA ILE A 211 -13.80 -36.49 5.61
C ILE A 211 -14.16 -35.17 6.28
N VAL A 212 -14.53 -35.24 7.54
CA VAL A 212 -14.82 -34.05 8.35
C VAL A 212 -13.66 -33.86 9.30
N VAL A 213 -12.98 -32.73 9.16
CA VAL A 213 -11.89 -32.31 10.02
C VAL A 213 -12.42 -31.26 10.99
N ALA A 214 -12.48 -31.58 12.27
CA ALA A 214 -12.94 -30.63 13.28
C ALA A 214 -11.80 -29.69 13.71
N PRO A 215 -12.10 -28.41 14.01
CA PRO A 215 -11.12 -27.55 14.64
C PRO A 215 -10.84 -28.04 16.07
N VAL A 216 -9.58 -28.03 16.52
CA VAL A 216 -9.22 -28.19 17.94
C VAL A 216 -9.72 -26.93 18.62
N GLU A 217 -10.63 -27.12 19.57
CA GLU A 217 -10.98 -26.09 20.54
C GLU A 217 -9.69 -25.59 21.17
N ALA A 218 -9.33 -24.35 20.85
CA ALA A 218 -8.22 -23.73 21.51
C ALA A 218 -8.55 -23.67 23.00
N THR A 219 -7.74 -24.34 23.81
CA THR A 219 -7.73 -24.13 25.26
C THR A 219 -7.76 -22.63 25.49
N THR A 220 -8.81 -22.19 26.17
CA THR A 220 -9.36 -20.84 26.44
C THR A 220 -8.35 -19.79 26.91
N GLY A 221 -7.29 -19.56 26.14
CA GLY A 221 -6.42 -18.41 26.21
C GLY A 221 -6.85 -17.41 25.15
N THR A 222 -7.50 -16.33 25.56
CA THR A 222 -7.74 -15.12 24.75
C THR A 222 -6.41 -14.51 24.34
N VAL A 223 -5.72 -15.09 23.36
CA VAL A 223 -4.64 -14.44 22.64
C VAL A 223 -5.32 -13.52 21.64
N GLY A 224 -5.29 -12.21 21.91
CA GLY A 224 -5.77 -11.20 20.99
C GLY A 224 -5.16 -11.44 19.61
N LYS A 225 -6.01 -11.71 18.63
CA LYS A 225 -5.64 -11.91 17.21
C LYS A 225 -5.08 -10.58 16.72
N ALA A 226 -3.76 -10.38 16.84
CA ALA A 226 -3.11 -9.25 16.21
C ALA A 226 -3.30 -9.42 14.70
N PRO A 227 -3.89 -8.45 13.99
CA PRO A 227 -4.03 -8.52 12.54
C PRO A 227 -2.64 -8.70 11.95
N GLY A 228 -2.42 -9.85 11.33
CA GLY A 228 -1.17 -10.19 10.68
C GLY A 228 -0.17 -11.05 11.45
N SER A 229 -0.54 -11.62 12.61
CA SER A 229 0.28 -12.68 13.24
C SER A 229 0.26 -13.94 12.38
N ALA A 230 1.43 -14.56 12.18
CA ALA A 230 1.58 -15.85 11.52
C ALA A 230 0.54 -16.87 12.03
N CYS A 231 -0.03 -17.64 11.10
CA CYS A 231 -0.98 -18.69 11.42
C CYS A 231 -0.41 -19.61 12.52
N PRO A 232 -0.99 -19.63 13.74
CA PRO A 232 -0.49 -20.51 14.78
C PRO A 232 -0.69 -21.95 14.30
N ALA A 233 0.41 -22.71 14.23
CA ALA A 233 0.42 -24.09 13.73
C ALA A 233 -0.66 -24.96 14.38
N GLU A 234 -1.00 -24.65 15.64
CA GLU A 234 -2.04 -25.35 16.38
C GLU A 234 -3.42 -25.22 15.75
N ARG A 235 -3.75 -24.14 15.03
CA ARG A 235 -5.05 -23.85 14.36
C ARG A 235 -4.97 -23.85 12.83
N ALA A 236 -3.92 -24.46 12.29
CA ALA A 236 -3.71 -24.58 10.85
C ALA A 236 -4.24 -25.94 10.38
N LEU A 237 -5.04 -25.92 9.31
CA LEU A 237 -5.33 -27.11 8.51
C LEU A 237 -4.46 -27.06 7.26
N THR A 238 -3.51 -27.98 7.15
CA THR A 238 -2.58 -28.08 6.03
C THR A 238 -2.98 -29.24 5.12
N LEU A 239 -3.28 -28.93 3.88
CA LEU A 239 -3.58 -29.90 2.83
C LEU A 239 -2.38 -29.97 1.88
N ARG A 240 -1.61 -31.04 1.98
CA ARG A 240 -0.52 -31.31 1.05
C ARG A 240 -1.00 -32.27 -0.03
N MET A 241 -0.77 -31.98 -1.29
CA MET A 241 -1.35 -32.75 -2.39
C MET A 241 -0.43 -32.82 -3.61
N ALA A 242 -0.52 -33.90 -4.37
CA ALA A 242 0.13 -34.02 -5.68
C ALA A 242 -0.91 -33.84 -6.80
N PRO A 243 -0.91 -32.71 -7.52
CA PRO A 243 -1.89 -32.47 -8.58
C PRO A 243 -1.68 -33.43 -9.76
N VAL A 244 -2.78 -33.80 -10.44
CA VAL A 244 -2.73 -34.55 -11.70
C VAL A 244 -2.34 -33.62 -12.85
N ALA A 245 -2.93 -32.42 -12.86
CA ALA A 245 -2.60 -31.37 -13.81
C ALA A 245 -1.25 -30.69 -13.46
N ALA A 246 -0.67 -30.00 -14.45
CA ALA A 246 0.57 -29.25 -14.26
C ALA A 246 0.45 -28.10 -13.23
N ALA A 247 -0.77 -27.65 -12.93
CA ALA A 247 -1.05 -26.67 -11.89
C ALA A 247 -2.52 -26.71 -11.47
N ILE A 248 -2.80 -26.29 -10.24
CA ILE A 248 -4.16 -26.01 -9.76
C ILE A 248 -4.43 -24.52 -9.90
N GLU A 249 -5.52 -24.16 -10.55
CA GLU A 249 -6.00 -22.78 -10.61
C GLU A 249 -7.10 -22.58 -9.57
N LEU A 250 -6.88 -21.65 -8.65
CA LEU A 250 -7.89 -21.24 -7.68
C LEU A 250 -8.92 -20.32 -8.35
N GLN A 251 -10.06 -20.12 -7.70
CA GLN A 251 -11.15 -19.31 -8.23
C GLN A 251 -10.64 -17.94 -8.72
N PRO A 252 -11.06 -17.47 -9.90
CA PRO A 252 -10.64 -16.17 -10.38
C PRO A 252 -11.28 -15.05 -9.56
N ASN A 253 -10.63 -13.90 -9.53
CA ASN A 253 -11.11 -12.68 -8.87
C ASN A 253 -11.39 -12.84 -7.37
N LEU A 254 -10.59 -13.64 -6.64
CA LEU A 254 -10.69 -13.79 -5.19
C LEU A 254 -10.45 -12.44 -4.49
N PRO A 255 -11.39 -11.93 -3.70
CA PRO A 255 -11.19 -10.68 -2.98
C PRO A 255 -10.36 -10.94 -1.71
N VAL A 256 -9.16 -10.35 -1.68
CA VAL A 256 -8.14 -10.63 -0.67
C VAL A 256 -7.69 -9.37 0.04
N THR A 257 -7.23 -9.58 1.27
CA THR A 257 -6.55 -8.62 2.13
C THR A 257 -5.24 -9.22 2.60
N ASP A 258 -4.29 -8.38 3.02
CA ASP A 258 -3.00 -8.79 3.60
C ASP A 258 -2.25 -9.84 2.73
N LEU A 259 -2.00 -9.49 1.46
CA LEU A 259 -1.18 -10.29 0.57
C LEU A 259 0.29 -10.26 1.01
N ARG A 260 0.87 -11.45 1.20
CA ARG A 260 2.27 -11.64 1.59
C ARG A 260 2.97 -12.60 0.65
N LEU A 261 4.21 -12.24 0.30
CA LEU A 261 5.14 -13.04 -0.50
C LEU A 261 6.46 -13.22 0.27
N TYR A 262 6.31 -13.54 1.54
CA TYR A 262 7.38 -13.90 2.45
C TYR A 262 6.88 -14.93 3.44
N ALA A 263 7.80 -15.76 3.92
CA ALA A 263 7.58 -16.74 4.97
C ALA A 263 8.21 -16.23 6.27
N ASP A 264 7.52 -16.43 7.38
CA ASP A 264 8.09 -16.25 8.71
C ASP A 264 8.70 -17.58 9.14
N GLU A 265 10.03 -17.69 9.11
CA GLU A 265 10.74 -18.87 9.59
C GLU A 265 11.17 -18.67 11.04
N ARG A 266 10.89 -19.66 11.89
CA ARG A 266 11.32 -19.63 13.28
C ARG A 266 12.69 -20.29 13.40
N MET A 267 13.67 -19.49 13.74
CA MET A 267 15.04 -19.95 13.96
C MET A 267 15.15 -20.80 15.23
N PRO A 268 16.20 -21.63 15.38
CA PRO A 268 16.40 -22.50 16.54
C PRO A 268 16.46 -21.76 17.88
N ASP A 269 16.88 -20.49 17.86
CA ASP A 269 16.92 -19.59 19.02
C ASP A 269 15.55 -18.98 19.36
N GLY A 270 14.51 -19.30 18.60
CA GLY A 270 13.16 -18.81 18.76
C GLY A 270 12.86 -17.48 18.07
N THR A 271 13.87 -16.85 17.45
CA THR A 271 13.68 -15.61 16.67
C THR A 271 12.90 -15.88 15.38
N LEU A 272 12.14 -14.89 14.91
CA LEU A 272 11.42 -14.97 13.64
C LEU A 272 12.23 -14.25 12.57
N GLU A 273 12.69 -15.00 11.57
CA GLU A 273 13.35 -14.48 10.40
C GLU A 273 12.38 -14.43 9.22
N VAL A 274 12.34 -13.30 8.52
CA VAL A 274 11.45 -13.11 7.38
C VAL A 274 12.20 -13.45 6.10
N GLN A 275 11.80 -14.50 5.41
CA GLN A 275 12.41 -14.93 4.16
C GLN A 275 11.52 -14.59 2.96
N SER A 276 12.10 -14.00 1.92
CA SER A 276 11.37 -13.75 0.68
C SER A 276 11.04 -15.07 -0.02
N THR A 277 9.79 -15.20 -0.45
CA THR A 277 9.35 -16.34 -1.27
C THR A 277 9.35 -15.98 -2.76
N LEU A 278 9.71 -14.75 -3.11
CA LEU A 278 9.60 -14.23 -4.46
C LEU A 278 10.65 -14.86 -5.40
N LEU A 279 10.20 -15.38 -6.54
CA LEU A 279 11.05 -15.88 -7.62
C LEU A 279 11.27 -14.82 -8.69
N GLU A 280 10.20 -14.16 -9.13
CA GLU A 280 10.22 -13.05 -10.08
C GLU A 280 8.90 -12.28 -10.02
N GLY A 281 8.88 -11.03 -10.48
CA GLY A 281 7.62 -10.32 -10.61
C GLY A 281 7.71 -8.98 -11.32
N LYS A 282 6.55 -8.37 -11.52
CA LYS A 282 6.37 -7.01 -12.03
C LYS A 282 5.34 -6.31 -11.16
N LEU A 283 5.77 -5.21 -10.54
CA LEU A 283 4.93 -4.32 -9.77
C LEU A 283 4.65 -3.06 -10.61
N GLN A 284 3.37 -2.76 -10.82
CA GLN A 284 2.93 -1.56 -11.52
C GLN A 284 2.08 -0.71 -10.58
N PHE A 285 2.38 0.57 -10.48
CA PHE A 285 1.51 1.50 -9.77
C PHE A 285 0.41 1.99 -10.71
N GLY A 286 -0.80 2.17 -10.20
CA GLY A 286 -1.96 2.69 -10.93
C GLY A 286 -1.85 4.18 -11.32
N LEU A 287 -0.63 4.66 -11.49
CA LEU A 287 -0.28 5.99 -11.99
C LEU A 287 -0.13 5.89 -13.51
N ALA A 288 -0.75 6.83 -14.25
CA ALA A 288 -0.83 6.78 -15.71
C ALA A 288 0.52 6.63 -16.43
N LYS A 289 1.63 7.05 -15.79
CA LYS A 289 2.99 7.05 -16.37
C LYS A 289 4.03 6.33 -15.51
N SER A 290 3.65 5.56 -14.50
CA SER A 290 4.66 4.85 -13.69
C SER A 290 5.18 3.62 -14.46
N PRO A 291 6.50 3.51 -14.70
CA PRO A 291 7.05 2.32 -15.32
C PRO A 291 6.87 1.11 -14.39
N ALA A 292 6.56 -0.05 -14.97
CA ALA A 292 6.52 -1.28 -14.21
C ALA A 292 7.91 -1.57 -13.62
N ARG A 293 7.97 -1.82 -12.32
CA ARG A 293 9.17 -2.22 -11.60
C ARG A 293 9.28 -3.75 -11.65
N THR A 294 10.33 -4.25 -12.27
CA THR A 294 10.67 -5.67 -12.20
C THR A 294 11.19 -5.99 -10.80
N LEU A 295 10.64 -7.04 -10.19
CA LEU A 295 11.05 -7.57 -8.91
C LEU A 295 11.98 -8.77 -9.12
N GLN A 296 13.06 -8.84 -8.34
CA GLN A 296 14.09 -9.86 -8.47
C GLN A 296 13.84 -11.06 -7.55
N LYS A 297 14.48 -12.18 -7.87
CA LYS A 297 14.49 -13.37 -7.02
C LYS A 297 15.00 -13.03 -5.62
N ASN A 298 14.34 -13.56 -4.59
CA ASN A 298 14.62 -13.34 -3.17
C ASN A 298 14.50 -11.88 -2.70
N GLU A 299 13.98 -10.97 -3.53
CA GLU A 299 13.68 -9.61 -3.10
C GLU A 299 12.45 -9.66 -2.18
N LEU A 300 12.59 -9.14 -0.96
CA LEU A 300 11.48 -9.13 -0.01
C LEU A 300 10.52 -7.99 -0.39
N LEU A 301 9.30 -8.37 -0.77
CA LEU A 301 8.21 -7.43 -1.06
C LEU A 301 7.29 -7.33 0.17
N GLY A 302 7.32 -6.18 0.82
CA GLY A 302 6.39 -5.84 1.90
C GLY A 302 5.22 -5.03 1.38
N LEU A 303 4.00 -5.52 1.55
CA LEU A 303 2.77 -4.79 1.24
C LEU A 303 2.00 -4.52 2.54
N GLU A 304 1.96 -3.27 3.00
CA GLU A 304 1.21 -2.91 4.20
C GLU A 304 -0.26 -2.70 3.85
N SER A 305 -1.15 -3.40 4.56
CA SER A 305 -2.61 -3.26 4.40
C SER A 305 -3.08 -3.44 2.94
N ALA A 306 -2.47 -4.37 2.22
CA ALA A 306 -2.91 -4.70 0.86
C ALA A 306 -4.36 -5.16 0.86
N SER A 307 -5.19 -4.62 -0.03
CA SER A 307 -6.58 -5.01 -0.21
C SER A 307 -6.96 -4.91 -1.68
N GLY A 308 -7.66 -5.89 -2.21
CA GLY A 308 -7.97 -5.91 -3.64
C GLY A 308 -8.52 -7.24 -4.12
N ARG A 309 -8.26 -7.55 -5.38
CA ARG A 309 -8.69 -8.79 -6.01
C ARG A 309 -7.48 -9.52 -6.59
N MET A 310 -7.36 -10.78 -6.24
CA MET A 310 -6.49 -11.73 -6.90
C MET A 310 -7.19 -12.22 -8.16
N ARG A 311 -6.79 -11.68 -9.32
CA ARG A 311 -7.38 -12.01 -10.63
C ARG A 311 -7.14 -13.47 -10.98
N THR A 312 -5.89 -13.92 -10.81
CA THR A 312 -5.48 -15.31 -11.00
C THR A 312 -4.56 -15.74 -9.88
N LEU A 313 -4.72 -16.99 -9.43
CA LEU A 313 -3.82 -17.62 -8.46
C LEU A 313 -3.66 -19.08 -8.88
N ARG A 314 -2.48 -19.40 -9.41
CA ARG A 314 -2.16 -20.69 -10.00
C ARG A 314 -1.00 -21.31 -9.26
N VAL A 315 -1.20 -22.53 -8.80
CA VAL A 315 -0.28 -23.27 -7.95
C VAL A 315 0.31 -24.41 -8.77
N ALA A 316 1.55 -24.24 -9.22
CA ALA A 316 2.32 -25.28 -9.87
C ALA A 316 3.27 -25.94 -8.84
N PRO A 317 3.78 -27.16 -9.11
CA PRO A 317 4.65 -27.88 -8.18
C PRO A 317 5.94 -27.17 -7.75
N SER A 318 6.38 -26.14 -8.47
CA SER A 318 7.60 -25.38 -8.17
C SER A 318 7.38 -23.89 -7.96
N ALA A 319 6.16 -23.39 -8.22
CA ALA A 319 5.87 -21.97 -8.15
C ALA A 319 4.37 -21.69 -8.03
N VAL A 320 4.04 -20.71 -7.20
CA VAL A 320 2.78 -20.01 -7.11
C VAL A 320 2.85 -18.78 -8.02
N SER A 321 2.06 -18.78 -9.10
CA SER A 321 1.90 -17.63 -9.99
C SER A 321 0.63 -16.87 -9.63
N LEU A 322 0.73 -15.55 -9.48
CA LEU A 322 -0.39 -14.72 -9.07
C LEU A 322 -0.48 -13.40 -9.84
N ASP A 323 -1.70 -12.90 -9.98
CA ASP A 323 -2.03 -11.58 -10.52
C ASP A 323 -2.96 -10.86 -9.54
N PHE A 324 -2.47 -9.81 -8.90
CA PHE A 324 -3.19 -9.02 -7.91
C PHE A 324 -3.41 -7.60 -8.41
N ASP A 325 -4.64 -7.09 -8.31
CA ASP A 325 -5.01 -5.69 -8.53
C ASP A 325 -5.72 -5.16 -7.30
N GLY A 326 -5.15 -4.14 -6.67
CA GLY A 326 -5.64 -3.64 -5.39
C GLY A 326 -5.00 -2.33 -4.95
N LYS A 327 -5.16 -2.01 -3.67
CA LYS A 327 -4.55 -0.87 -3.01
C LYS A 327 -3.64 -1.38 -1.90
N ALA A 328 -2.52 -0.71 -1.69
CA ALA A 328 -1.65 -0.91 -0.53
C ALA A 328 -1.37 0.45 0.11
N ARG A 329 -1.19 0.46 1.43
CA ARG A 329 -0.84 1.67 2.20
C ARG A 329 0.62 2.02 2.03
N ASP A 330 1.48 1.01 2.15
CA ASP A 330 2.90 1.13 1.88
C ASP A 330 3.38 -0.08 1.07
N VAL A 331 4.30 0.16 0.15
CA VAL A 331 4.95 -0.86 -0.67
C VAL A 331 6.44 -0.73 -0.46
N GLN A 332 7.07 -1.77 0.06
CA GLN A 332 8.48 -1.78 0.43
C GLN A 332 9.19 -2.91 -0.29
N ILE A 333 10.42 -2.66 -0.73
CA ILE A 333 11.33 -3.66 -1.29
C ILE A 333 12.66 -3.67 -0.55
N GLY A 334 13.39 -4.78 -0.66
CA GLY A 334 14.72 -4.93 -0.07
C GLY A 334 14.71 -5.68 1.26
N PRO A 335 15.90 -6.02 1.78
CA PRO A 335 16.03 -6.87 2.96
C PRO A 335 15.44 -6.20 4.21
N SER A 336 15.16 -6.99 5.24
CA SER A 336 14.53 -6.52 6.49
C SER A 336 15.21 -5.30 7.12
N TYR A 337 16.54 -5.19 7.03
CA TYR A 337 17.35 -4.10 7.59
C TYR A 337 17.49 -2.87 6.67
N ALA A 338 17.14 -2.97 5.39
CA ALA A 338 17.31 -1.88 4.41
C ALA A 338 16.12 -1.81 3.46
N ARG A 339 14.91 -1.69 4.02
CA ARG A 339 13.68 -1.58 3.24
C ARG A 339 13.57 -0.19 2.60
N GLN A 340 13.40 -0.18 1.28
CA GLN A 340 13.10 1.01 0.51
C GLN A 340 11.60 1.07 0.23
N SER A 341 10.93 2.12 0.69
CA SER A 341 9.54 2.39 0.31
C SER A 341 9.48 2.86 -1.15
N LEU A 342 8.64 2.21 -1.93
CA LEU A 342 8.28 2.55 -3.31
C LEU A 342 6.99 3.36 -3.39
N THR A 343 6.36 3.65 -2.24
CA THR A 343 5.10 4.39 -2.22
C THR A 343 5.34 5.81 -2.71
N PRO A 344 4.66 6.22 -3.80
CA PRO A 344 4.89 7.54 -4.38
C PRO A 344 4.50 8.63 -3.37
N ARG A 345 5.29 9.70 -3.36
CA ARG A 345 4.96 10.88 -2.56
C ARG A 345 3.80 11.64 -3.20
N LEU A 346 3.08 12.45 -2.43
CA LEU A 346 1.94 13.21 -2.93
C LEU A 346 2.34 14.13 -4.09
N LEU A 347 3.52 14.77 -4.01
CA LEU A 347 4.07 15.57 -5.09
C LEU A 347 4.36 14.75 -6.36
N GLU A 348 4.98 13.57 -6.23
CA GLU A 348 5.27 12.69 -7.37
C GLU A 348 3.98 12.21 -8.04
N TRP A 349 2.97 11.86 -7.23
CA TRP A 349 1.65 11.50 -7.72
C TRP A 349 1.00 12.66 -8.47
N TRP A 350 1.02 13.87 -7.91
CA TRP A 350 0.48 15.07 -8.57
C TRP A 350 1.21 15.36 -9.88
N LEU A 351 2.54 15.32 -9.88
CA LEU A 351 3.37 15.52 -11.08
C LEU A 351 3.09 14.49 -12.18
N SER A 352 2.67 13.28 -11.81
CA SER A 352 2.32 12.23 -12.76
C SER A 352 0.94 12.39 -13.40
N GLN A 353 0.08 13.30 -12.90
CA GLN A 353 -1.22 13.59 -13.48
C GLN A 353 -1.10 14.60 -14.63
N ASP A 354 -1.64 14.27 -15.80
CA ASP A 354 -1.73 15.22 -16.93
C ASP A 354 -2.55 16.47 -16.59
N LEU A 355 -3.42 16.36 -15.58
CA LEU A 355 -4.20 17.46 -15.01
C LEU A 355 -3.35 18.55 -14.35
N LEU A 356 -2.11 18.28 -13.96
CA LEU A 356 -1.24 19.27 -13.31
C LEU A 356 -0.99 20.47 -14.24
N LEU A 357 -0.76 20.21 -15.53
CA LEU A 357 -0.64 21.27 -16.55
C LEU A 357 -1.90 22.14 -16.63
N LEU A 358 -3.07 21.52 -16.53
CA LEU A 358 -4.36 22.22 -16.52
C LEU A 358 -4.56 23.03 -15.23
N THR A 359 -4.12 22.51 -14.09
CA THR A 359 -4.24 23.20 -12.80
C THR A 359 -3.28 24.38 -12.71
N TRP A 360 -2.05 24.24 -13.22
CA TRP A 360 -1.10 25.35 -13.29
C TRP A 360 -1.53 26.42 -14.28
N SER A 361 -2.00 26.04 -15.47
CA SER A 361 -2.44 27.04 -16.46
C SER A 361 -3.65 27.82 -15.97
N SER A 362 -4.63 27.16 -15.36
CA SER A 362 -5.78 27.83 -14.72
C SER A 362 -5.36 28.67 -13.51
N GLY A 363 -4.47 28.16 -12.65
CA GLY A 363 -3.93 28.91 -11.52
C GLY A 363 -3.18 30.17 -11.95
N LEU A 364 -2.32 30.08 -12.96
CA LEU A 364 -1.61 31.23 -13.53
C LEU A 364 -2.56 32.21 -14.21
N ALA A 365 -3.61 31.73 -14.89
CA ALA A 365 -4.63 32.59 -15.47
C ALA A 365 -5.39 33.37 -14.39
N ILE A 366 -5.85 32.70 -13.32
CA ILE A 366 -6.52 33.35 -12.19
C ILE A 366 -5.60 34.36 -11.51
N LEU A 367 -4.33 33.99 -11.29
CA LEU A 367 -3.34 34.90 -10.70
C LEU A 367 -3.11 36.13 -11.57
N GLY A 368 -3.00 35.95 -12.90
CA GLY A 368 -2.88 37.03 -13.86
C GLY A 368 -4.09 37.98 -13.82
N VAL A 369 -5.31 37.43 -13.73
CA VAL A 369 -6.54 38.21 -13.58
C VAL A 369 -6.54 39.00 -12.26
N LEU A 370 -6.21 38.36 -11.14
CA LEU A 370 -6.15 39.03 -9.83
C LEU A 370 -5.12 40.15 -9.79
N LEU A 371 -3.94 39.93 -10.36
CA LEU A 371 -2.90 40.96 -10.48
C LEU A 371 -3.35 42.10 -11.40
N GLY A 372 -4.04 41.79 -12.50
CA GLY A 372 -4.64 42.77 -13.39
C GLY A 372 -5.67 43.65 -12.69
N VAL A 373 -6.60 43.04 -11.95
CA VAL A 373 -7.62 43.74 -11.15
C VAL A 373 -6.96 44.59 -10.06
N TRP A 374 -5.96 44.06 -9.36
CA TRP A 374 -5.25 44.80 -8.31
C TRP A 374 -4.49 46.01 -8.87
N ARG A 375 -3.80 45.85 -10.01
CA ARG A 375 -3.11 46.95 -10.69
C ARG A 375 -4.10 48.01 -11.20
N TRP A 376 -5.25 47.58 -11.71
CA TRP A 376 -6.32 48.50 -12.14
C TRP A 376 -6.84 49.34 -10.97
N MET A 377 -7.09 48.72 -9.82
CA MET A 377 -7.52 49.44 -8.62
C MET A 377 -6.45 50.41 -8.10
N ASP A 378 -5.17 50.02 -8.12
CA ASP A 378 -4.08 50.88 -7.63
C ASP A 378 -3.76 52.05 -8.57
N GLY A 379 -3.98 51.90 -9.88
CA GLY A 379 -3.84 52.97 -10.87
C GLY A 379 -5.06 53.89 -11.02
N SER A 380 -6.14 53.62 -10.29
CA SER A 380 -7.35 54.46 -10.25
C SER A 380 -7.36 55.48 -9.10
N LYS A 381 -6.29 55.50 -8.29
CA LYS A 381 -5.99 56.53 -7.30
C LYS A 381 -4.86 57.40 -7.83
#